data_AF-A0A519TMT6-F1
#
_entry.id   AF-A0A519TMT6-F1
#
_cell.length_a   1.000
_cell.length_b   1.000
_cell.length_c   1.000
_cell.angle_alpha   90.00
_cell.angle_beta   90.00
_cell.angle_gamma   90.00
#
_symmetry.space_group_name_H-M   'P 1'
#
loop_
_entity.id
_entity.type
_entity.pdbx_description
1 polymer ?
#
loop_
_entity_poly.entity_id
_entity_poly.type
_entity_poly.pdbx_seq_one_letter_code
_entity_poly.pdbx_strand_id
1 'polypeptide(L)'
;IEYRICDMMMRADETIAVAAVMQALVAKIYKLKCQNLNFRLYRSALIKENKWRAARYGINGTLIDFGSQEEKPARQLILELLDFVDDVLDDLGSRHEVEYVLKMLEMGTGADRQLAVFHQTGDLTKVVDYILSETTHGL
;
A
#
# COMPACT_ATOMS: atom_id res chain seq x y z
N ILE A 1 -16.73 6.49 -3.83
CA ILE A 1 -16.18 5.13 -3.63
C ILE A 1 -15.60 5.12 -2.22
N GLU A 2 -15.89 4.12 -1.40
CA GLU A 2 -15.38 4.01 -0.03
C GLU A 2 -14.45 2.79 0.06
N TYR A 3 -13.21 2.98 0.52
CA TYR A 3 -12.25 1.89 0.75
C TYR A 3 -12.32 1.44 2.21
N ARG A 4 -12.53 0.13 2.45
CA ARG A 4 -12.72 -0.45 3.80
C ARG A 4 -11.83 -1.67 4.05
N ILE A 5 -10.65 -1.67 3.45
CA ILE A 5 -9.70 -2.80 3.50
C ILE A 5 -8.48 -2.53 4.39
N CYS A 6 -8.23 -1.26 4.72
CA CYS A 6 -7.04 -0.84 5.44
C CYS A 6 -7.22 -0.96 6.95
N ASP A 7 -6.16 -1.40 7.61
CA ASP A 7 -5.96 -1.22 9.04
C ASP A 7 -5.47 0.21 9.34
N MET A 8 -5.45 0.58 10.63
CA MET A 8 -4.90 1.86 11.07
C MET A 8 -3.37 1.85 10.97
N MET A 9 -2.80 2.84 10.28
CA MET A 9 -1.34 3.02 10.17
C MET A 9 -0.79 3.70 11.42
N MET A 10 0.53 3.60 11.64
CA MET A 10 1.16 4.20 12.82
C MET A 10 1.39 5.69 12.67
N ARG A 11 1.74 6.15 11.46
CA ARG A 11 2.07 7.56 11.18
C ARG A 11 1.00 8.18 10.30
N ALA A 12 0.72 9.47 10.52
CA ALA A 12 -0.20 10.23 9.69
C ALA A 12 0.26 10.26 8.22
N ASP A 13 1.57 10.41 7.97
CA ASP A 13 2.16 10.40 6.63
C ASP A 13 1.86 9.10 5.85
N GLU A 14 1.89 7.94 6.54
CA GLU A 14 1.56 6.65 5.93
C GLU A 14 0.09 6.57 5.54
N THR A 15 -0.80 7.09 6.38
CA THR A 15 -2.23 7.18 6.07
C THR A 15 -2.48 8.11 4.88
N ILE A 16 -1.82 9.28 4.85
CA ILE A 16 -1.94 10.25 3.76
C ILE A 16 -1.42 9.64 2.45
N ALA A 17 -0.28 8.96 2.47
CA ALA A 17 0.29 8.31 1.30
C ALA A 17 -0.65 7.25 0.70
N VAL A 18 -1.21 6.38 1.55
CA VAL A 18 -2.17 5.37 1.09
C VAL A 18 -3.45 6.01 0.55
N ALA A 19 -3.95 7.07 1.19
CA ALA A 19 -5.11 7.82 0.70
C ALA A 19 -4.83 8.49 -0.66
N ALA A 20 -3.64 9.05 -0.86
CA ALA A 20 -3.20 9.66 -2.10
C ALA A 20 -3.13 8.63 -3.24
N VAL A 21 -2.57 7.44 -2.98
CA VAL A 21 -2.57 6.33 -3.96
C VAL A 21 -3.99 5.91 -4.33
N MET A 22 -4.90 5.80 -3.35
CA MET A 22 -6.31 5.47 -3.64
C MET A 22 -6.99 6.54 -4.50
N GLN A 23 -6.77 7.82 -4.20
CA GLN A 23 -7.29 8.94 -4.98
C GLN A 23 -6.75 8.89 -6.42
N ALA A 24 -5.45 8.72 -6.58
CA ALA A 24 -4.78 8.61 -7.87
C ALA A 24 -5.31 7.40 -8.69
N LEU A 25 -5.52 6.25 -8.04
CA LEU A 25 -6.08 5.07 -8.68
C LEU A 25 -7.51 5.32 -9.19
N VAL A 26 -8.36 5.97 -8.40
CA VAL A 26 -9.72 6.35 -8.83
C VAL A 26 -9.67 7.31 -10.02
N ALA A 27 -8.82 8.34 -9.95
CA ALA A 27 -8.66 9.32 -11.02
C ALA A 27 -8.15 8.66 -12.31
N LYS A 28 -7.14 7.79 -12.21
CA LYS A 28 -6.59 7.03 -13.34
C LYS A 28 -7.65 6.14 -14.00
N ILE A 29 -8.40 5.38 -13.21
CA ILE A 29 -9.48 4.53 -13.73
C ILE A 29 -10.57 5.38 -14.41
N TYR A 30 -10.92 6.54 -13.84
CA TYR A 30 -11.88 7.46 -14.45
C TYR A 30 -11.37 8.02 -15.80
N LYS A 31 -10.10 8.46 -15.85
CA LYS A 31 -9.44 8.94 -17.07
C LYS A 31 -9.47 7.88 -18.19
N LEU A 32 -9.11 6.64 -17.87
CA LEU A 32 -9.14 5.53 -18.82
C LEU A 32 -10.55 5.22 -19.31
N LYS A 33 -11.55 5.28 -18.42
CA LYS A 33 -12.95 5.10 -18.79
C LYS A 33 -13.43 6.18 -19.77
N CYS A 34 -13.04 7.44 -19.57
CA CYS A 34 -13.33 8.52 -20.52
C CYS A 34 -12.68 8.32 -21.89
N GLN A 35 -11.59 7.55 -21.95
CA GLN A 35 -10.90 7.15 -23.18
C GLN A 35 -11.44 5.84 -23.80
N ASN A 36 -12.54 5.30 -23.28
CA ASN A 36 -13.12 4.01 -23.66
C ASN A 36 -12.17 2.80 -23.45
N LEU A 37 -11.18 2.93 -22.58
CA LEU A 37 -10.30 1.83 -22.18
C LEU A 37 -10.92 1.09 -20.98
N ASN A 38 -10.96 -0.24 -21.06
CA ASN A 38 -11.52 -1.12 -20.04
C ASN A 38 -10.53 -2.22 -19.66
N PHE A 39 -10.72 -2.80 -18.47
CA PHE A 39 -9.87 -3.86 -17.94
C PHE A 39 -10.53 -5.24 -18.05
N ARG A 40 -9.70 -6.27 -18.14
CA ARG A 40 -10.15 -7.67 -18.04
C ARG A 40 -10.73 -7.90 -16.65
N LEU A 41 -11.93 -8.50 -16.62
CA LEU A 41 -12.55 -8.94 -15.38
C LEU A 41 -11.97 -10.30 -14.96
N TYR A 42 -11.38 -10.35 -13.77
CA TYR A 42 -10.90 -11.58 -13.17
C TYR A 42 -11.93 -12.15 -12.19
N ARG A 43 -11.95 -13.48 -12.06
CA ARG A 43 -12.82 -14.18 -11.11
C ARG A 43 -12.48 -13.74 -9.69
N SER A 44 -13.51 -13.53 -8.86
CA SER A 44 -13.32 -13.07 -7.47
C SER A 44 -12.43 -14.00 -6.63
N ALA A 45 -12.41 -15.31 -6.94
CA ALA A 45 -11.52 -16.27 -6.31
C ALA A 45 -10.03 -15.91 -6.50
N LEU A 46 -9.65 -15.43 -7.68
CA LEU A 46 -8.27 -15.01 -7.98
C LEU A 46 -7.88 -13.75 -7.20
N ILE A 47 -8.79 -12.78 -7.11
CA ILE A 47 -8.57 -11.57 -6.32
C ILE A 47 -8.41 -11.91 -4.83
N LYS A 48 -9.21 -12.86 -4.33
CA LYS A 48 -9.12 -13.35 -2.94
C LYS A 48 -7.80 -14.04 -2.64
N GLU A 49 -7.21 -14.74 -3.60
CA GLU A 49 -5.88 -15.36 -3.46
C GLU A 49 -4.80 -14.29 -3.21
N ASN A 50 -4.72 -13.25 -4.06
CA ASN A 50 -3.78 -12.16 -3.84
C ASN A 50 -4.05 -11.39 -2.53
N LYS A 51 -5.32 -11.24 -2.14
CA LYS A 51 -5.67 -10.67 -0.82
C LYS A 51 -5.12 -11.52 0.33
N TRP A 52 -5.24 -12.84 0.26
CA TRP A 52 -4.69 -13.74 1.28
C TRP A 52 -3.16 -13.67 1.34
N ARG A 53 -2.49 -13.68 0.19
CA ARG A 53 -1.02 -13.53 0.10
C ARG A 53 -0.54 -12.22 0.72
N ALA A 54 -1.21 -11.11 0.40
CA ALA A 54 -0.91 -9.80 0.97
C ALA A 54 -1.10 -9.79 2.50
N ALA A 55 -2.19 -10.35 3.01
CA ALA A 55 -2.43 -10.43 4.45
C ALA A 55 -1.41 -11.32 5.19
N ARG A 56 -0.93 -12.40 4.55
CA ARG A 56 -0.03 -13.37 5.18
C ARG A 56 1.45 -12.96 5.14
N TYR A 57 1.89 -12.34 4.05
CA TYR A 57 3.30 -12.09 3.76
C TYR A 57 3.65 -10.59 3.60
N GLY A 58 2.63 -9.73 3.56
CA GLY A 58 2.82 -8.28 3.42
C GLY A 58 3.61 -7.91 2.16
N ILE A 59 4.44 -6.88 2.28
CA ILE A 59 5.26 -6.37 1.17
C ILE A 59 6.45 -7.27 0.82
N ASN A 60 6.79 -8.25 1.67
CA ASN A 60 7.91 -9.17 1.44
C ASN A 60 7.47 -10.47 0.74
N GLY A 61 6.18 -10.63 0.45
CA GLY A 61 5.63 -11.77 -0.28
C GLY A 61 5.61 -11.59 -1.79
N THR A 62 4.98 -12.55 -2.46
CA THR A 62 4.66 -12.52 -3.90
C THR A 62 3.14 -12.40 -4.10
N LEU A 63 2.74 -11.76 -5.20
CA LEU A 63 1.36 -11.78 -5.69
C LEU A 63 1.37 -12.34 -7.11
N ILE A 64 0.22 -12.84 -7.54
CA ILE A 64 0.03 -13.36 -8.89
C ILE A 64 -0.29 -12.19 -9.82
N ASP A 65 0.53 -11.99 -10.85
CA ASP A 65 0.20 -11.14 -12.00
C ASP A 65 -0.64 -11.98 -12.98
N PHE A 66 -1.94 -11.71 -13.03
CA PHE A 66 -2.84 -12.45 -13.90
C PHE A 66 -2.75 -12.04 -15.38
N GLY A 67 -2.03 -10.97 -15.70
CA GLY A 67 -1.71 -10.56 -17.06
C GLY A 67 -0.57 -11.41 -17.62
N SER A 68 0.54 -11.49 -16.90
CA SER A 68 1.72 -12.30 -17.30
C SER A 68 1.65 -13.77 -16.87
N GLN A 69 0.69 -14.15 -16.03
CA GLN A 69 0.47 -15.52 -15.53
C GLN A 69 1.64 -16.06 -14.68
N GLU A 70 2.30 -15.19 -13.93
CA GLU A 70 3.42 -15.53 -13.07
C GLU A 70 3.28 -14.90 -11.67
N GLU A 71 4.08 -15.38 -10.72
CA GLU A 71 4.22 -14.72 -9.43
C GLU A 71 5.29 -13.63 -9.50
N LYS A 72 4.96 -12.43 -9.02
CA LYS A 72 5.89 -11.30 -8.92
C LYS A 72 6.04 -10.83 -7.47
N PRO A 73 7.22 -10.31 -7.08
CA PRO A 73 7.40 -9.68 -5.78
C PRO A 73 6.39 -8.55 -5.55
N ALA A 74 5.77 -8.51 -4.36
CA ALA A 74 4.78 -7.48 -4.04
C ALA A 74 5.36 -6.06 -4.16
N ARG A 75 6.62 -5.86 -3.76
CA ARG A 75 7.34 -4.58 -3.93
C ARG A 75 7.36 -4.12 -5.38
N GLN A 76 7.66 -5.02 -6.32
CA GLN A 76 7.71 -4.69 -7.74
C GLN A 76 6.32 -4.26 -8.24
N LEU A 77 5.27 -5.00 -7.88
CA LEU A 77 3.91 -4.67 -8.28
C LEU A 77 3.41 -3.35 -7.68
N ILE A 78 3.88 -2.99 -6.48
CA ILE A 78 3.60 -1.68 -5.90
C ILE A 78 4.26 -0.57 -6.73
N LEU A 79 5.52 -0.75 -7.15
CA LEU A 79 6.19 0.23 -8.02
C LEU A 79 5.49 0.35 -9.39
N GLU A 80 5.10 -0.77 -10.00
CA GLU A 80 4.30 -0.77 -11.25
C GLU A 80 2.95 -0.05 -11.06
N LEU A 81 2.33 -0.14 -9.88
CA LEU A 81 1.12 0.61 -9.55
C LEU A 81 1.38 2.13 -9.44
N LEU A 82 2.51 2.53 -8.83
CA LEU A 82 2.89 3.95 -8.75
C LEU A 82 3.13 4.52 -10.15
N ASP A 83 3.87 3.81 -11.00
CA ASP A 83 4.10 4.18 -12.40
C ASP A 83 2.77 4.26 -13.18
N PHE A 84 1.83 3.35 -12.90
CA PHE A 84 0.52 3.33 -13.55
C PHE A 84 -0.32 4.59 -13.27
N VAL A 85 -0.20 5.16 -12.06
CA VAL A 85 -0.96 6.35 -11.66
C VAL A 85 -0.20 7.67 -11.84
N ASP A 86 1.06 7.63 -12.28
CA ASP A 86 1.96 8.78 -12.35
C ASP A 86 1.37 9.98 -13.12
N ASP A 87 0.72 9.71 -14.25
CA ASP A 87 0.16 10.71 -15.17
C ASP A 87 -1.08 11.46 -14.67
N VAL A 88 -1.55 11.16 -13.45
CA VAL A 88 -2.64 11.91 -12.79
C VAL A 88 -2.19 12.59 -11.50
N LEU A 89 -0.94 12.40 -11.06
CA LEU A 89 -0.49 12.90 -9.76
C LEU A 89 -0.36 14.41 -9.71
N ASP A 90 0.13 15.03 -10.79
CA ASP A 90 0.33 16.48 -10.85
C ASP A 90 -1.00 17.23 -10.86
N ASP A 91 -1.99 16.74 -11.60
CA ASP A 91 -3.35 17.31 -11.63
C ASP A 91 -4.04 17.22 -10.26
N LEU A 92 -3.72 16.18 -9.48
CA LEU A 92 -4.23 15.98 -8.12
C LEU A 92 -3.45 16.75 -7.05
N GLY A 93 -2.24 17.20 -7.36
CA GLY A 93 -1.32 17.82 -6.40
C GLY A 93 -0.88 16.87 -5.28
N SER A 94 -0.90 15.55 -5.52
CA SER A 94 -0.65 14.52 -4.50
C SER A 94 0.62 13.70 -4.74
N ARG A 95 1.49 14.15 -5.65
CA ARG A 95 2.74 13.47 -6.03
C ARG A 95 3.64 13.19 -4.83
N HIS A 96 3.87 14.21 -4.00
CA HIS A 96 4.74 14.10 -2.84
C HIS A 96 4.24 13.05 -1.84
N GLU A 97 2.93 12.99 -1.63
CA GLU A 97 2.28 12.04 -0.72
C GLU A 97 2.35 10.61 -1.29
N VAL A 98 2.19 10.44 -2.60
CA VAL A 98 2.34 9.14 -3.27
C VAL A 98 3.80 8.64 -3.21
N GLU A 99 4.77 9.52 -3.42
CA GLU A 99 6.20 9.18 -3.35
C GLU A 99 6.64 8.72 -1.94
N TYR A 100 5.90 9.11 -0.89
CA TYR A 100 6.15 8.61 0.47
C TYR A 100 6.03 7.09 0.58
N VAL A 101 5.31 6.42 -0.33
CA VAL A 101 5.26 4.95 -0.40
C VAL A 101 6.65 4.34 -0.59
N LEU A 102 7.56 5.01 -1.29
CA LEU A 102 8.94 4.54 -1.45
C LEU A 102 9.66 4.45 -0.10
N LYS A 103 9.49 5.46 0.75
CA LYS A 103 10.01 5.45 2.13
C LYS A 103 9.37 4.34 2.96
N MET A 104 8.07 4.07 2.78
CA MET A 104 7.40 2.96 3.47
C MET A 104 7.99 1.60 3.07
N LEU A 105 8.34 1.41 1.79
CA LEU A 105 9.00 0.18 1.33
C LEU A 105 10.41 0.02 1.92
N GLU A 106 11.13 1.12 2.12
CA GLU A 106 12.46 1.13 2.76
C GLU A 106 12.38 0.83 4.26
N MET A 107 11.48 1.49 4.99
CA MET A 107 11.32 1.33 6.44
C MET A 107 10.69 -0.01 6.85
N GLY A 108 9.97 -0.65 5.92
CA GLY A 108 9.15 -1.83 6.22
C GLY A 108 7.76 -1.46 6.74
N THR A 109 6.92 -2.47 6.93
CA THR A 109 5.54 -2.29 7.38
C THR A 109 5.46 -1.92 8.86
N GLY A 110 4.28 -1.47 9.30
CA GLY A 110 4.00 -1.34 10.73
C GLY A 110 4.19 -2.66 11.49
N ALA A 111 3.82 -3.80 10.90
CA ALA A 111 4.03 -5.11 11.52
C ALA A 111 5.53 -5.42 11.69
N ASP A 112 6.35 -5.14 10.67
CA ASP A 112 7.80 -5.36 10.73
C ASP A 112 8.45 -4.56 11.86
N ARG A 113 8.08 -3.28 12.00
CA ARG A 113 8.61 -2.39 13.05
C ARG A 113 8.16 -2.80 14.46
N GLN A 114 6.90 -3.21 14.65
CA GLN A 114 6.43 -3.72 15.95
C GLN A 114 7.15 -5.02 16.35
N LEU A 115 7.31 -5.95 15.40
CA LEU A 115 8.03 -7.19 15.65
C LEU A 115 9.50 -6.94 15.98
N ALA A 116 10.15 -5.97 15.32
CA ALA A 116 11.52 -5.59 15.64
C ALA A 116 11.68 -5.11 17.09
N VAL A 117 10.77 -4.24 17.57
CA VAL A 117 10.77 -3.78 18.97
C VAL A 117 10.56 -4.97 19.92
N PHE A 118 9.58 -5.82 19.64
CA PHE A 118 9.31 -6.98 20.48
C PHE A 118 10.48 -7.96 20.53
N HIS A 119 11.14 -8.24 19.41
CA HIS A 119 12.30 -9.12 19.38
C HIS A 119 13.51 -8.55 20.14
N GLN A 120 13.64 -7.23 20.21
CA GLN A 120 14.72 -6.56 20.95
C GLN A 120 14.45 -6.50 22.45
N THR A 121 13.20 -6.31 22.88
CA THR A 121 12.85 -6.04 24.28
C THR A 121 12.21 -7.21 25.00
N GLY A 122 11.51 -8.10 24.27
CA GLY A 122 10.63 -9.13 24.84
C GLY A 122 9.40 -8.57 25.56
N ASP A 123 9.10 -7.28 25.43
CA ASP A 123 8.08 -6.59 26.22
C ASP A 123 7.05 -5.89 25.33
N LEU A 124 5.79 -6.33 25.46
CA LEU A 124 4.65 -5.74 24.73
C LEU A 124 4.37 -4.29 25.16
N THR A 125 4.69 -3.92 26.40
CA THR A 125 4.57 -2.53 26.87
C THR A 125 5.45 -1.61 26.04
N LYS A 126 6.68 -2.05 25.71
CA LYS A 126 7.59 -1.30 24.84
C LYS A 126 7.10 -1.18 23.40
N VAL A 127 6.35 -2.17 22.92
CA VAL A 127 5.70 -2.08 21.60
C VAL A 127 4.60 -1.02 21.63
N VAL A 128 3.81 -0.96 22.70
CA VAL A 128 2.77 0.08 22.87
C VAL A 128 3.40 1.47 22.99
N ASP A 129 4.44 1.63 23.82
CA ASP A 129 5.19 2.89 23.95
C ASP A 129 5.70 3.36 22.58
N TYR A 130 6.25 2.43 21.79
CA TYR A 130 6.71 2.69 20.43
C TYR A 130 5.58 3.15 19.51
N ILE A 131 4.43 2.46 19.49
CA ILE A 131 3.26 2.85 18.67
C ILE A 131 2.79 4.27 19.03
N LEU A 132 2.75 4.61 20.32
CA LEU A 132 2.39 5.96 20.78
C LEU A 132 3.39 7.02 20.28
N SER A 133 4.70 6.72 20.33
CA SER A 133 5.72 7.64 19.81
C SER A 133 5.64 7.84 18.29
N GLU A 134 5.26 6.80 17.53
CA GLU A 134 5.09 6.91 16.09
C GLU A 134 3.81 7.67 15.73
N THR A 135 2.75 7.52 16.52
CA THR A 135 1.46 8.21 16.32
C THR A 135 1.58 9.72 16.52
N THR A 136 2.46 10.14 17.43
CA THR A 136 2.75 11.56 17.71
C THR A 136 3.85 12.12 16.81
N HIS A 137 4.45 11.30 15.93
CA HIS A 137 5.50 11.75 15.02
C HIS A 137 4.96 12.77 14.02
N GLY A 138 5.50 13.98 14.04
CA GLY A 138 5.10 15.07 13.14
C GLY A 138 3.96 15.97 13.66
N LEU A 139 3.46 15.74 14.88
CA LEU A 139 2.53 16.60 15.63
C LEU A 139 3.29 17.38 16.73
#